data_AF-A0A4Q3L564-F1
#
_entry.id   AF-A0A4Q3L564-F1
#
_cell.length_a   1.000
_cell.length_b   1.000
_cell.length_c   1.000
_cell.angle_alpha   90.00
_cell.angle_beta   90.00
_cell.angle_gamma   90.00
#
_symmetry.space_group_name_H-M   'P 1'
#
loop_
_entity.id
_entity.type
_entity.pdbx_description
1 polymer ?
#
loop_
_entity_poly.entity_id
_entity_poly.type
_entity_poly.pdbx_seq_one_letter_code
_entity_poly.pdbx_strand_id
1 'polypeptide(L)'
;NVHRVWQETRDRTYRNPLTGEAYSIPGAAQMVFSDMGTENAATTRGFSAYEWIRSELIRLGVPASEIAFMQHYKKSAAKQGLFNDVNNGRVRILLGSTQTMGTGVNAQQRLAALHHLDVPWLPSDIEQREGRIERQGNQNEEIDIYAYATLGSVDATNWQLLERKARFIEAALGGDRSIRRLEDVADTASQFAMAKALASGDQRLMQKAGLEAELARMERLRAAHFDDQHAIRRQITTARGTIARATTRIGQIEQDIAARVSTRGDAFRLTAGEKVFDERKVAGGSLLSRIRLTERAQQVGQWTLGTLGGFDVKMEGTSRFRGESYDLEVWIERTGMEQPVRLDGDLTALGLISRLEYALDHFEVELAEERRSLTEAEARLPGYERRVGETFELHDELEAKVAELRALEADLAANDNRDADPDAEQAEQAT
;
A
#
# COMPACT_ATOMS: atom_id res chain seq x y z
N ASN A 1 14.51 -19.70 -26.41
CA ASN A 1 14.24 -18.53 -25.54
C ASN A 1 15.47 -17.68 -25.30
N VAL A 2 16.53 -18.15 -24.61
CA VAL A 2 17.74 -17.34 -24.34
C VAL A 2 18.31 -16.63 -25.58
N HIS A 3 18.49 -17.38 -26.68
CA HIS A 3 18.97 -16.81 -27.95
C HIS A 3 17.97 -15.81 -28.58
N ARG A 4 16.67 -16.08 -28.50
CA ARG A 4 15.61 -15.21 -29.03
C ARG A 4 15.64 -13.85 -28.33
N VAL A 5 15.62 -13.84 -27.00
CA VAL A 5 15.71 -12.61 -26.19
C VAL A 5 17.02 -11.88 -26.46
N TRP A 6 18.14 -12.60 -26.62
CA TRP A 6 19.42 -11.99 -26.99
C TRP A 6 19.36 -11.26 -28.35
N GLN A 7 18.67 -11.83 -29.35
CA GLN A 7 18.47 -11.20 -30.65
C GLN A 7 17.54 -9.99 -30.58
N GLU A 8 16.36 -10.15 -29.98
CA GLU A 8 15.33 -9.10 -29.89
C GLU A 8 15.80 -7.89 -29.10
N THR A 9 16.62 -8.10 -28.08
CA THR A 9 17.10 -7.03 -27.20
C THR A 9 18.42 -6.42 -27.63
N ARG A 10 19.05 -6.89 -28.73
CA ARG A 10 20.43 -6.52 -29.12
C ARG A 10 20.65 -5.02 -29.30
N ASP A 11 19.62 -4.31 -29.76
CA ASP A 11 19.67 -2.89 -30.10
C ASP A 11 19.12 -2.00 -28.96
N ARG A 12 18.69 -2.59 -27.84
CA ARG A 12 18.17 -1.82 -26.68
C ARG A 12 19.29 -1.02 -26.01
N THR A 13 19.06 0.26 -25.82
CA THR A 13 20.01 1.17 -25.16
C THR A 13 19.66 1.35 -23.69
N TYR A 14 20.69 1.41 -22.86
CA TYR A 14 20.57 1.59 -21.41
C TYR A 14 21.38 2.81 -20.96
N ARG A 15 21.00 3.42 -19.84
CA ARG A 15 21.68 4.60 -19.29
C ARG A 15 22.35 4.28 -17.96
N ASN A 16 23.47 4.95 -17.70
CA ASN A 16 24.12 4.87 -16.40
C ASN A 16 23.29 5.69 -15.39
N PRO A 17 22.82 5.08 -14.28
CA PRO A 17 21.98 5.78 -13.30
C PRO A 17 22.71 6.90 -12.54
N LEU A 18 24.05 6.87 -12.49
CA LEU A 18 24.85 7.89 -11.79
C LEU A 18 25.16 9.11 -12.66
N THR A 19 25.38 8.91 -13.96
CA THR A 19 25.80 9.97 -14.89
C THR A 19 24.71 10.41 -15.86
N GLY A 20 23.65 9.61 -16.05
CA GLY A 20 22.58 9.84 -17.03
C GLY A 20 22.98 9.55 -18.49
N GLU A 21 24.26 9.30 -18.74
CA GLU A 21 24.80 9.02 -20.07
C GLU A 21 24.40 7.62 -20.56
N ALA A 22 24.24 7.48 -21.87
CA ALA A 22 23.99 6.17 -22.47
C ALA A 22 25.23 5.29 -22.36
N TYR A 23 25.05 4.01 -22.02
CA TYR A 23 26.12 3.03 -22.13
C TYR A 23 26.54 2.85 -23.59
N SER A 24 27.84 2.68 -23.82
CA SER A 24 28.39 2.51 -25.17
C SER A 24 28.06 1.17 -25.81
N ILE A 25 27.69 0.17 -25.00
CA ILE A 25 27.33 -1.17 -25.46
C ILE A 25 25.81 -1.37 -25.27
N PRO A 26 25.03 -1.52 -26.36
CA PRO A 26 23.61 -1.85 -26.29
C PRO A 26 23.42 -3.34 -25.95
N GLY A 27 22.18 -3.74 -25.70
CA GLY A 27 21.83 -5.13 -25.43
C GLY A 27 21.42 -5.36 -23.98
N ALA A 28 20.31 -6.07 -23.80
CA ALA A 28 19.88 -6.54 -22.48
C ALA A 28 20.72 -7.73 -22.01
N ALA A 29 20.68 -7.96 -20.70
CA ALA A 29 21.27 -9.13 -20.05
C ALA A 29 20.20 -10.13 -19.60
N GLN A 30 20.61 -11.38 -19.41
CA GLN A 30 19.77 -12.50 -19.00
C GLN A 30 20.49 -13.34 -17.94
N MET A 31 19.73 -13.90 -17.00
CA MET A 31 20.24 -14.85 -16.01
C MET A 31 19.63 -16.23 -16.20
N VAL A 32 20.47 -17.26 -16.18
CA VAL A 32 20.05 -18.66 -16.23
C VAL A 32 20.44 -19.35 -14.94
N PHE A 33 19.41 -19.76 -14.19
CA PHE A 33 19.54 -20.49 -12.94
C PHE A 33 19.42 -21.98 -13.17
N SER A 34 20.42 -22.72 -12.69
CA SER A 34 20.33 -24.17 -12.56
C SER A 34 21.23 -24.66 -11.43
N ASP A 35 20.64 -25.37 -10.47
CA ASP A 35 21.33 -26.08 -9.39
C ASP A 35 21.87 -27.44 -9.85
N MET A 36 21.29 -28.01 -10.91
CA MET A 36 21.74 -29.24 -11.57
C MET A 36 22.65 -28.95 -12.78
N GLY A 37 23.40 -29.95 -13.24
CA GLY A 37 24.14 -29.85 -14.52
C GLY A 37 25.28 -28.81 -14.57
N THR A 38 25.80 -28.36 -13.42
CA THR A 38 26.99 -27.48 -13.32
C THR A 38 28.22 -28.11 -14.01
N GLU A 39 29.30 -27.37 -14.21
CA GLU A 39 30.52 -27.88 -14.90
C GLU A 39 31.09 -29.16 -14.24
N ASN A 40 30.99 -29.29 -12.91
CA ASN A 40 31.41 -30.51 -12.21
C ASN A 40 30.56 -31.75 -12.56
N ALA A 41 29.35 -31.56 -13.09
CA ALA A 41 28.50 -32.64 -13.56
C ALA A 41 29.07 -33.34 -14.81
N ALA A 42 29.86 -32.64 -15.63
CA ALA A 42 30.55 -33.26 -16.77
C ALA A 42 31.47 -34.40 -16.32
N THR A 43 32.24 -34.18 -15.25
CA THR A 43 33.18 -35.17 -14.71
C THR A 43 32.48 -36.34 -14.03
N THR A 44 31.32 -36.12 -13.41
CA THR A 44 30.63 -37.13 -12.57
C THR A 44 29.51 -37.88 -13.29
N ARG A 45 28.85 -37.24 -14.25
CA ARG A 45 27.67 -37.76 -14.97
C ARG A 45 27.84 -37.76 -16.50
N GLY A 46 28.98 -37.32 -17.02
CA GLY A 46 29.28 -37.25 -18.44
C GLY A 46 28.57 -36.13 -19.21
N PHE A 47 27.82 -35.25 -18.52
CA PHE A 47 27.08 -34.15 -19.15
C PHE A 47 26.98 -32.92 -18.23
N SER A 48 27.26 -31.74 -18.78
CA SER A 48 27.00 -30.45 -18.16
C SER A 48 26.04 -29.62 -19.00
N ALA A 49 24.91 -29.25 -18.42
CA ALA A 49 23.94 -28.37 -19.06
C ALA A 49 24.55 -26.99 -19.33
N TYR A 50 25.44 -26.51 -18.48
CA TYR A 50 26.11 -25.21 -18.62
C TYR A 50 27.01 -25.17 -19.87
N GLU A 51 27.85 -26.19 -20.02
CA GLU A 51 28.75 -26.30 -21.17
C GLU A 51 27.97 -26.52 -22.47
N TRP A 52 26.90 -27.32 -22.42
CA TRP A 52 26.02 -27.54 -23.57
C TRP A 52 25.33 -26.25 -24.00
N ILE A 53 24.70 -25.50 -23.07
CA ILE A 53 24.04 -24.22 -23.35
C ILE A 53 25.05 -23.23 -23.94
N ARG A 54 26.25 -23.10 -23.36
CA ARG A 54 27.28 -22.21 -23.88
C ARG A 54 27.68 -22.57 -25.30
N SER A 55 27.93 -23.86 -25.57
CA SER A 55 28.34 -24.34 -26.88
C SER A 55 27.25 -24.07 -27.92
N GLU A 56 25.98 -24.30 -27.56
CA GLU A 56 24.84 -24.11 -28.45
C GLU A 56 24.59 -22.62 -28.74
N LEU A 57 24.72 -21.74 -27.74
CA LEU A 57 24.62 -20.29 -27.93
C LEU A 57 25.72 -19.77 -28.86
N ILE A 58 26.96 -20.25 -28.70
CA ILE A 58 28.08 -19.90 -29.59
C ILE A 58 27.80 -20.38 -31.01
N ARG A 59 27.29 -21.61 -31.17
CA ARG A 59 26.88 -22.17 -32.47
C ARG A 59 25.82 -21.32 -33.15
N LEU A 60 24.90 -20.72 -32.38
CA LEU A 60 23.85 -19.83 -32.86
C LEU A 60 24.34 -18.38 -33.12
N GLY A 61 25.61 -18.07 -32.83
CA GLY A 61 26.24 -16.79 -33.15
C GLY A 61 26.42 -15.83 -31.97
N VAL A 62 26.13 -16.26 -30.73
CA VAL A 62 26.41 -15.45 -29.54
C VAL A 62 27.92 -15.42 -29.28
N PRO A 63 28.56 -14.24 -29.15
CA PRO A 63 29.98 -14.17 -28.82
C PRO A 63 30.28 -14.84 -27.48
N ALA A 64 31.33 -15.67 -27.44
CA ALA A 64 31.73 -16.37 -26.21
C ALA A 64 32.07 -15.42 -25.05
N SER A 65 32.48 -14.18 -25.36
CA SER A 65 32.76 -13.12 -24.38
C SER A 65 31.51 -12.57 -23.69
N GLU A 66 30.33 -12.76 -24.28
CA GLU A 66 29.06 -12.30 -23.71
C GLU A 66 28.45 -13.32 -22.75
N ILE A 67 29.04 -14.52 -22.64
CA ILE A 67 28.56 -15.63 -21.82
C ILE A 67 29.52 -15.82 -20.64
N ALA A 68 29.02 -15.74 -19.41
CA ALA A 68 29.82 -15.94 -18.21
C ALA A 68 29.19 -16.97 -17.26
N PHE A 69 30.04 -17.70 -16.54
CA PHE A 69 29.63 -18.61 -15.48
C PHE A 69 30.01 -18.03 -14.13
N MET A 70 29.04 -17.91 -13.22
CA MET A 70 29.26 -17.32 -11.90
C MET A 70 30.30 -18.10 -11.09
N GLN A 71 30.39 -19.42 -11.28
CA GLN A 71 31.32 -20.31 -10.57
C GLN A 71 32.80 -19.97 -10.80
N HIS A 72 33.13 -19.32 -11.94
CA HIS A 72 34.51 -18.92 -12.27
C HIS A 72 35.00 -17.75 -11.40
N TYR A 73 34.09 -17.00 -10.78
CA TYR A 73 34.39 -15.77 -10.05
C TYR A 73 34.23 -15.98 -8.53
N LYS A 74 35.27 -16.53 -7.89
CA LYS A 74 35.21 -16.88 -6.46
C LYS A 74 35.43 -15.68 -5.51
N LYS A 75 36.34 -14.77 -5.87
CA LYS A 75 36.71 -13.62 -5.03
C LYS A 75 35.69 -12.49 -5.16
N SER A 76 35.40 -11.79 -4.07
CA SER A 76 34.44 -10.66 -4.03
C SER A 76 34.71 -9.61 -5.12
N ALA A 77 35.96 -9.17 -5.27
CA ALA A 77 36.35 -8.21 -6.31
C ALA A 77 36.09 -8.71 -7.74
N ALA A 78 36.29 -10.01 -7.99
CA ALA A 78 36.05 -10.62 -9.29
C ALA A 78 34.54 -10.71 -9.60
N LYS A 79 33.72 -11.04 -8.59
CA LYS A 79 32.25 -11.01 -8.70
C LYS A 79 31.74 -9.60 -9.00
N GLN A 80 32.27 -8.59 -8.31
CA GLN A 80 31.91 -7.20 -8.56
C GLN A 80 32.28 -6.76 -9.98
N GLY A 81 33.46 -7.17 -10.47
CA GLY A 81 33.86 -6.96 -11.86
C GLY A 81 32.87 -7.56 -12.85
N LEU A 82 32.49 -8.82 -12.66
CA LEU A 82 31.48 -9.49 -13.49
C LEU A 82 30.13 -8.77 -13.47
N PHE A 83 29.64 -8.31 -12.31
CA PHE A 83 28.38 -7.59 -12.24
C PHE A 83 28.45 -6.24 -12.96
N ASN A 84 29.60 -5.55 -12.88
CA ASN A 84 29.83 -4.35 -13.67
C ASN A 84 29.83 -4.66 -15.17
N ASP A 85 30.44 -5.78 -15.59
CA ASP A 85 30.45 -6.20 -16.98
C ASP A 85 29.04 -6.55 -17.50
N VAL A 86 28.19 -7.13 -16.65
CA VAL A 86 26.76 -7.36 -16.95
C VAL A 86 26.02 -6.02 -17.08
N ASN A 87 26.15 -5.13 -16.09
CA ASN A 87 25.49 -3.81 -16.11
C ASN A 87 25.97 -2.92 -17.27
N ASN A 88 27.19 -3.11 -17.76
CA ASN A 88 27.76 -2.39 -18.91
C ASN A 88 27.46 -3.07 -20.26
N GLY A 89 26.85 -4.26 -20.27
CA GLY A 89 26.49 -5.00 -21.48
C GLY A 89 27.61 -5.83 -22.11
N ARG A 90 28.79 -5.93 -21.47
CA ARG A 90 29.89 -6.81 -21.93
C ARG A 90 29.53 -8.28 -21.77
N VAL A 91 28.83 -8.61 -20.70
CA VAL A 91 28.25 -9.94 -20.46
C VAL A 91 26.73 -9.81 -20.57
N ARG A 92 26.14 -10.59 -21.47
CA ARG A 92 24.69 -10.57 -21.74
C ARG A 92 23.98 -11.83 -21.26
N ILE A 93 24.71 -12.91 -20.99
CA ILE A 93 24.14 -14.17 -20.49
C ILE A 93 24.99 -14.66 -19.32
N LEU A 94 24.40 -14.69 -18.13
CA LEU A 94 25.04 -15.16 -16.91
C LEU A 94 24.40 -16.47 -16.45
N LEU A 95 25.20 -17.52 -16.31
CA LEU A 95 24.76 -18.82 -15.79
C LEU A 95 25.27 -19.03 -14.37
N GLY A 96 24.44 -19.60 -13.51
CA GLY A 96 24.82 -19.90 -12.12
C GLY A 96 23.76 -20.65 -11.34
N SER A 97 24.15 -21.13 -10.16
CA SER A 97 23.25 -21.84 -9.24
C SER A 97 22.60 -20.87 -8.25
N THR A 98 21.52 -21.28 -7.60
CA THR A 98 20.87 -20.54 -6.51
C THR A 98 21.89 -20.18 -5.44
N GLN A 99 22.76 -21.11 -5.05
CA GLN A 99 23.77 -20.85 -4.02
C GLN A 99 24.82 -19.82 -4.45
N THR A 100 25.21 -19.80 -5.72
CA THR A 100 26.30 -18.92 -6.20
C THR A 100 25.82 -17.52 -6.57
N MET A 101 24.55 -17.40 -6.96
CA MET A 101 23.89 -16.14 -7.33
C MET A 101 22.88 -15.64 -6.28
N GLY A 102 22.68 -16.38 -5.17
CA GLY A 102 21.64 -16.14 -4.16
C GLY A 102 21.92 -15.05 -3.14
N THR A 103 23.10 -14.41 -3.12
CA THR A 103 23.38 -13.29 -2.21
C THR A 103 24.20 -12.19 -2.89
N GLY A 104 23.79 -10.92 -2.72
CA GLY A 104 24.63 -9.75 -3.03
C GLY A 104 24.92 -9.43 -4.50
N VAL A 105 24.11 -9.91 -5.46
CA VAL A 105 24.29 -9.60 -6.90
C VAL A 105 23.65 -8.25 -7.24
N ASN A 106 24.45 -7.26 -7.66
CA ASN A 106 23.98 -5.95 -8.15
C ASN A 106 24.19 -5.87 -9.67
N ALA A 107 23.44 -6.69 -10.42
CA ALA A 107 23.54 -6.83 -11.87
C ALA A 107 22.19 -6.58 -12.58
N GLN A 108 21.28 -5.87 -11.93
CA GLN A 108 19.86 -5.75 -12.30
C GLN A 108 19.57 -4.70 -13.39
N GLN A 109 20.50 -3.81 -13.71
CA GLN A 109 20.19 -2.58 -14.45
C GLN A 109 19.56 -2.80 -15.83
N ARG A 110 19.86 -3.93 -16.46
CA ARG A 110 19.42 -4.26 -17.81
C ARG A 110 18.95 -5.72 -17.97
N LEU A 111 18.54 -6.37 -16.88
CA LEU A 111 18.03 -7.74 -16.94
C LEU A 111 16.65 -7.76 -17.59
N ALA A 112 16.53 -8.38 -18.77
CA ALA A 112 15.26 -8.51 -19.48
C ALA A 112 14.61 -9.88 -19.29
N ALA A 113 15.40 -10.93 -19.02
CA ALA A 113 14.86 -12.27 -18.80
C ALA A 113 15.60 -13.04 -17.71
N LEU A 114 14.84 -13.85 -16.98
CA LEU A 114 15.33 -14.83 -16.02
C LEU A 114 14.83 -16.23 -16.40
N HIS A 115 15.69 -17.23 -16.27
CA HIS A 115 15.43 -18.60 -16.69
C HIS A 115 15.63 -19.58 -15.54
N HIS A 116 14.58 -20.24 -15.07
CA HIS A 116 14.64 -21.39 -14.17
C HIS A 116 14.73 -22.68 -14.97
N LEU A 117 15.95 -23.16 -15.20
CA LEU A 117 16.16 -24.42 -15.93
C LEU A 117 15.74 -25.63 -15.10
N ASP A 118 15.78 -25.52 -13.77
CA ASP A 118 15.34 -26.53 -12.83
C ASP A 118 14.46 -25.95 -11.72
N VAL A 119 13.67 -26.85 -11.14
CA VAL A 119 12.79 -26.59 -10.01
C VAL A 119 13.59 -26.68 -8.71
N PRO A 120 13.78 -25.58 -7.96
CA PRO A 120 14.45 -25.63 -6.67
C PRO A 120 13.56 -26.31 -5.63
N TRP A 121 14.12 -26.67 -4.48
CA TRP A 121 13.41 -27.45 -3.46
C TRP A 121 12.59 -26.62 -2.47
N LEU A 122 12.88 -25.31 -2.40
CA LEU A 122 12.24 -24.35 -1.50
C LEU A 122 11.60 -23.19 -2.28
N PRO A 123 10.37 -22.75 -1.94
CA PRO A 123 9.75 -21.57 -2.55
C PRO A 123 10.60 -20.30 -2.41
N SER A 124 11.26 -20.13 -1.26
CA SER A 124 12.14 -18.99 -0.99
C SER A 124 13.31 -18.88 -1.98
N ASP A 125 13.74 -20.00 -2.56
CA ASP A 125 14.81 -19.98 -3.56
C ASP A 125 14.32 -19.38 -4.88
N ILE A 126 13.06 -19.62 -5.27
CA ILE A 126 12.44 -19.00 -6.44
C ILE A 126 12.30 -17.50 -6.22
N GLU A 127 11.69 -17.07 -5.11
CA GLU A 127 11.58 -15.66 -4.76
C GLU A 127 12.96 -14.96 -4.72
N GLN A 128 13.98 -15.62 -4.19
CA GLN A 128 15.35 -15.06 -4.17
C GLN A 128 15.99 -14.94 -5.56
N ARG A 129 15.65 -15.85 -6.48
CA ARG A 129 16.10 -15.82 -7.87
C ARG A 129 15.34 -14.73 -8.64
N GLU A 130 14.02 -14.71 -8.58
CA GLU A 130 13.15 -13.72 -9.26
C GLU A 130 13.38 -12.30 -8.75
N GLY A 131 13.57 -12.15 -7.44
CA GLY A 131 14.01 -10.90 -6.83
C GLY A 131 15.40 -10.45 -7.28
N ARG A 132 16.11 -11.11 -8.22
CA ARG A 132 17.31 -10.58 -8.91
C ARG A 132 16.96 -9.70 -10.10
N ILE A 133 15.87 -10.01 -10.78
CA ILE A 133 15.40 -9.30 -11.96
C ILE A 133 14.31 -8.29 -11.59
N GLU A 134 13.42 -8.66 -10.68
CA GLU A 134 12.39 -7.80 -10.12
C GLU A 134 12.98 -6.94 -9.00
N ARG A 135 13.65 -5.86 -9.42
CA ARG A 135 14.30 -4.91 -8.50
C ARG A 135 14.21 -3.50 -9.02
N GLN A 136 14.09 -2.56 -8.07
CA GLN A 136 14.32 -1.15 -8.34
C GLN A 136 15.69 -0.94 -8.98
N GLY A 137 15.72 -0.13 -10.05
CA GLY A 137 16.91 0.16 -10.82
C GLY A 137 17.11 -0.72 -12.06
N ASN A 138 16.25 -1.72 -12.31
CA ASN A 138 16.13 -2.32 -13.64
C ASN A 138 15.47 -1.32 -14.60
N GLN A 139 16.02 -1.14 -15.79
CA GLN A 139 15.56 -0.16 -16.78
C GLN A 139 14.59 -0.75 -17.82
N ASN A 140 14.30 -2.05 -17.75
CA ASN A 140 13.26 -2.65 -18.58
C ASN A 140 11.89 -2.44 -17.91
N GLU A 141 10.91 -1.92 -18.65
CA GLU A 141 9.53 -1.75 -18.17
C GLU A 141 8.85 -3.11 -17.91
N GLU A 142 9.18 -4.11 -18.73
CA GLU A 142 8.69 -5.47 -18.62
C GLU A 142 9.87 -6.45 -18.53
N ILE A 143 9.70 -7.50 -17.73
CA ILE A 143 10.67 -8.57 -17.53
C ILE A 143 10.01 -9.93 -17.82
N ASP A 144 10.76 -10.84 -18.41
CA ASP A 144 10.29 -12.20 -18.68
C ASP A 144 10.86 -13.20 -17.67
N ILE A 145 10.02 -13.99 -17.01
CA ILE A 145 10.44 -15.13 -16.19
C ILE A 145 10.04 -16.41 -16.90
N TYR A 146 11.02 -17.26 -17.22
CA TYR A 146 10.83 -18.54 -17.88
C TYR A 146 11.11 -19.68 -16.92
N ALA A 147 10.09 -20.46 -16.58
CA ALA A 147 10.24 -21.75 -15.92
C ALA A 147 10.15 -22.89 -16.93
N TYR A 148 11.17 -23.76 -16.96
CA TYR A 148 11.19 -24.93 -17.83
C TYR A 148 10.78 -26.17 -17.02
N ALA A 149 9.90 -26.99 -17.60
CA ALA A 149 9.51 -28.26 -17.05
C ALA A 149 9.49 -29.31 -18.17
N THR A 150 9.89 -30.54 -17.86
CA THR A 150 9.81 -31.65 -18.79
C THR A 150 8.48 -32.37 -18.61
N LEU A 151 7.75 -32.57 -19.71
CA LEU A 151 6.47 -33.27 -19.70
C LEU A 151 6.61 -34.71 -19.19
N GLY A 152 5.75 -35.14 -18.27
CA GLY A 152 5.74 -36.51 -17.74
C GLY A 152 6.96 -36.85 -16.87
N SER A 153 7.68 -35.85 -16.37
CA SER A 153 8.84 -36.04 -15.50
C SER A 153 8.49 -35.83 -14.02
N VAL A 154 9.47 -36.09 -13.14
CA VAL A 154 9.37 -35.83 -11.69
C VAL A 154 9.25 -34.32 -11.39
N ASP A 155 9.42 -33.43 -12.38
CA ASP A 155 9.22 -31.98 -12.23
C ASP A 155 7.81 -31.64 -11.76
N ALA A 156 6.78 -32.38 -12.21
CA ALA A 156 5.39 -32.18 -11.76
C ALA A 156 5.24 -32.37 -10.24
N THR A 157 5.88 -33.42 -9.71
CA THR A 157 5.90 -33.71 -8.27
C THR A 157 6.64 -32.62 -7.48
N ASN A 158 7.73 -32.08 -8.04
CA ASN A 158 8.50 -31.01 -7.41
C ASN A 158 7.71 -29.69 -7.36
N TRP A 159 7.03 -29.32 -8.46
CA TRP A 159 6.14 -28.16 -8.49
C TRP A 159 4.97 -28.31 -7.53
N GLN A 160 4.36 -29.49 -7.42
CA GLN A 160 3.31 -29.76 -6.42
C GLN A 160 3.82 -29.62 -4.98
N LEU A 161 5.05 -30.05 -4.70
CA LEU A 161 5.65 -29.91 -3.39
C LEU A 161 5.88 -28.43 -3.05
N LEU A 162 6.36 -27.64 -4.01
CA LEU A 162 6.51 -26.18 -3.86
C LEU A 162 5.17 -25.49 -3.65
N GLU A 163 4.15 -25.81 -4.45
CA GLU A 163 2.78 -25.30 -4.31
C GLU A 163 2.25 -25.51 -2.88
N ARG A 164 2.35 -26.74 -2.37
CA ARG A 164 1.91 -27.06 -1.01
C ARG A 164 2.66 -26.28 0.07
N LYS A 165 3.97 -26.09 -0.10
CA LYS A 165 4.79 -25.32 0.84
C LYS A 165 4.44 -23.83 0.79
N ALA A 166 4.26 -23.26 -0.40
CA ALA A 166 3.87 -21.88 -0.60
C ALA A 166 2.50 -21.59 0.04
N ARG A 167 1.46 -22.37 -0.29
CA ARG A 167 0.12 -22.23 0.32
C ARG A 167 0.15 -22.26 1.85
N PHE A 168 0.98 -23.10 2.45
CA PHE A 168 1.13 -23.15 3.91
C PHE A 168 1.76 -21.87 4.48
N ILE A 169 2.81 -21.35 3.82
CA ILE A 169 3.46 -20.09 4.21
C ILE A 169 2.48 -18.93 4.05
N GLU A 170 1.77 -18.85 2.92
CA GLU A 170 0.74 -17.84 2.66
C GLU A 170 -0.35 -17.85 3.74
N ALA A 171 -0.87 -19.03 4.08
CA ALA A 171 -1.89 -19.18 5.12
C ALA A 171 -1.36 -18.78 6.52
N ALA A 172 -0.08 -19.04 6.81
CA ALA A 172 0.55 -18.66 8.08
C ALA A 172 0.86 -17.16 8.16
N LEU A 173 1.21 -16.52 7.03
CA LEU A 173 1.50 -15.08 6.94
C LEU A 173 0.23 -14.22 6.85
N GLY A 174 -0.88 -14.77 6.36
CA GLY A 174 -2.16 -14.07 6.14
C GLY A 174 -2.97 -13.74 7.39
N GLY A 175 -2.33 -13.52 8.55
CA GLY A 175 -2.94 -13.40 9.89
C GLY A 175 -3.99 -12.30 10.12
N ASP A 176 -4.42 -11.56 9.10
CA ASP A 176 -5.62 -10.71 9.13
C ASP A 176 -6.10 -10.47 7.68
N ARG A 177 -7.31 -10.91 7.34
CA ARG A 177 -7.90 -10.73 6.00
C ARG A 177 -8.23 -9.27 5.67
N SER A 178 -8.13 -8.37 6.64
CA SER A 178 -8.55 -6.97 6.50
C SER A 178 -7.41 -5.97 6.26
N ILE A 179 -6.14 -6.39 6.27
CA ILE A 179 -5.01 -5.44 6.18
C ILE A 179 -3.90 -5.86 5.22
N ARG A 180 -3.77 -5.01 4.18
CA ARG A 180 -2.59 -4.65 3.36
C ARG A 180 -2.11 -5.61 2.27
N ARG A 181 -2.45 -5.19 1.04
CA ARG A 181 -1.59 -5.14 -0.17
C ARG A 181 -0.23 -5.83 0.00
N LEU A 182 -0.17 -7.08 -0.41
CA LEU A 182 1.03 -7.73 -0.92
C LEU A 182 0.58 -8.36 -2.25
N GLU A 183 0.92 -7.70 -3.35
CA GLU A 183 0.68 -8.21 -4.70
C GLU A 183 1.41 -9.56 -4.93
N ASP A 184 2.47 -9.85 -4.17
CA ASP A 184 3.36 -11.01 -4.40
C ASP A 184 2.92 -12.34 -3.79
N VAL A 185 2.31 -12.32 -2.60
CA VAL A 185 2.35 -13.55 -1.78
C VAL A 185 1.39 -14.62 -2.27
N ALA A 186 0.25 -14.25 -2.87
CA ALA A 186 -0.71 -15.21 -3.43
C ALA A 186 -0.40 -15.66 -4.87
N ASP A 187 0.59 -15.05 -5.53
CA ASP A 187 0.91 -15.35 -6.94
C ASP A 187 1.78 -16.61 -7.07
N THR A 188 2.68 -16.85 -6.10
CA THR A 188 3.63 -17.97 -6.15
C THR A 188 2.97 -19.34 -6.14
N ALA A 189 1.96 -19.58 -5.29
CA ALA A 189 1.22 -20.84 -5.29
C ALA A 189 0.46 -21.07 -6.62
N SER A 190 -0.10 -20.02 -7.21
CA SER A 190 -0.81 -20.10 -8.50
C SER A 190 0.16 -20.44 -9.63
N GLN A 191 1.34 -19.79 -9.66
CA GLN A 191 2.41 -20.11 -10.62
C GLN A 191 2.90 -21.56 -10.48
N PHE A 192 3.05 -22.07 -9.25
CA PHE A 192 3.45 -23.47 -9.03
C PHE A 192 2.37 -24.48 -9.45
N ALA A 193 1.09 -24.16 -9.26
CA ALA A 193 -0.02 -24.95 -9.77
C ALA A 193 -0.01 -25.00 -11.31
N MET A 194 0.26 -23.87 -11.97
CA MET A 194 0.40 -23.80 -13.43
C MET A 194 1.61 -24.61 -13.93
N ALA A 195 2.75 -24.52 -13.25
CA ALA A 195 3.95 -25.29 -13.58
C ALA A 195 3.75 -26.80 -13.39
N LYS A 196 3.04 -27.21 -12.33
CA LYS A 196 2.62 -28.61 -12.12
C LYS A 196 1.74 -29.10 -13.27
N ALA A 197 0.74 -28.30 -13.68
CA ALA A 197 -0.16 -28.65 -14.76
C ALA A 197 0.57 -28.83 -16.10
N LEU A 198 1.47 -27.89 -16.43
CA LEU A 198 2.32 -27.97 -17.62
C LEU A 198 3.23 -29.21 -17.61
N ALA A 199 3.81 -29.54 -16.45
CA ALA A 199 4.66 -30.72 -16.30
C ALA A 199 3.87 -32.04 -16.37
N SER A 200 2.62 -32.05 -15.87
CA SER A 200 1.74 -33.22 -15.92
C SER A 200 1.23 -33.53 -17.32
N GLY A 201 1.14 -32.52 -18.19
CA GLY A 201 0.66 -32.67 -19.57
C GLY A 201 -0.83 -32.89 -19.75
N ASP A 202 -1.60 -32.85 -18.65
CA ASP A 202 -3.05 -32.87 -18.71
C ASP A 202 -3.59 -31.47 -19.00
N GLN A 203 -4.23 -31.32 -20.16
CA GLN A 203 -4.84 -30.05 -20.58
C GLN A 203 -5.90 -29.55 -19.59
N ARG A 204 -6.59 -30.45 -18.87
CA ARG A 204 -7.63 -30.08 -17.90
C ARG A 204 -7.04 -29.46 -16.65
N LEU A 205 -5.92 -30.00 -16.15
CA LEU A 205 -5.19 -29.39 -15.03
C LEU A 205 -4.65 -28.01 -15.41
N MET A 206 -4.24 -27.82 -16.67
CA MET A 206 -3.77 -26.51 -17.16
C MET A 206 -4.91 -25.49 -17.23
N GLN A 207 -6.07 -25.90 -17.76
CA GLN A 207 -7.27 -25.06 -17.76
C GLN A 207 -7.70 -24.70 -16.33
N LYS A 208 -7.63 -25.66 -15.40
CA LYS A 208 -7.98 -25.44 -13.99
C LYS A 208 -7.07 -24.40 -13.35
N ALA A 209 -5.75 -24.57 -13.44
CA ALA A 209 -4.79 -23.64 -12.86
C ALA A 209 -4.93 -22.22 -13.45
N GLY A 210 -5.20 -22.11 -14.76
CA GLY A 210 -5.44 -20.82 -15.42
C GLY A 210 -6.73 -20.14 -14.93
N LEU A 211 -7.82 -20.89 -14.81
CA LEU A 211 -9.10 -20.38 -14.29
C LEU A 211 -9.01 -19.96 -12.82
N GLU A 212 -8.31 -20.74 -11.99
CA GLU A 212 -8.08 -20.39 -10.57
C GLU A 212 -7.29 -19.07 -10.43
N ALA A 213 -6.25 -18.87 -11.25
CA ALA A 213 -5.46 -17.64 -11.27
C ALA A 213 -6.32 -16.41 -11.68
N GLU A 214 -7.12 -16.58 -12.73
CA GLU A 214 -8.01 -15.54 -13.23
C GLU A 214 -9.10 -15.17 -12.20
N LEU A 215 -9.70 -16.16 -11.56
CA LEU A 215 -10.68 -15.96 -10.49
C LEU A 215 -10.07 -15.24 -9.29
N ALA A 216 -8.89 -15.65 -8.83
CA ALA A 216 -8.18 -14.98 -7.74
C ALA A 216 -7.89 -13.50 -8.07
N ARG A 217 -7.57 -13.18 -9.32
CA ARG A 217 -7.42 -11.79 -9.80
C ARG A 217 -8.76 -11.04 -9.75
N MET A 218 -9.84 -11.63 -10.28
CA MET A 218 -11.16 -10.99 -10.31
C MET A 218 -11.76 -10.79 -8.91
N GLU A 219 -11.57 -11.73 -7.99
CA GLU A 219 -12.01 -11.60 -6.59
C GLU A 219 -11.28 -10.47 -5.87
N ARG A 220 -9.99 -10.27 -6.13
CA ARG A 220 -9.23 -9.11 -5.61
C ARG A 220 -9.79 -7.79 -6.13
N LEU A 221 -10.09 -7.70 -7.43
CA LEU A 221 -10.71 -6.52 -8.02
C LEU A 221 -12.10 -6.25 -7.42
N ARG A 222 -12.89 -7.31 -7.19
CA ARG A 222 -14.20 -7.22 -6.53
C ARG A 222 -14.05 -6.70 -5.10
N ALA A 223 -13.12 -7.22 -4.32
CA ALA A 223 -12.87 -6.75 -2.95
C ALA A 223 -12.48 -5.27 -2.92
N ALA A 224 -11.55 -4.85 -3.79
CA ALA A 224 -11.15 -3.45 -3.94
C ALA A 224 -12.34 -2.55 -4.29
N HIS A 225 -13.21 -2.98 -5.20
CA HIS A 225 -14.45 -2.26 -5.54
C HIS A 225 -15.35 -2.06 -4.30
N PHE A 226 -15.58 -3.10 -3.50
CA PHE A 226 -16.41 -2.97 -2.29
C PHE A 226 -15.79 -2.04 -1.26
N ASP A 227 -14.48 -2.12 -1.04
CA ASP A 227 -13.76 -1.22 -0.13
C ASP A 227 -13.86 0.25 -0.58
N ASP A 228 -13.70 0.50 -1.87
CA ASP A 228 -13.88 1.82 -2.48
C ASP A 228 -15.33 2.32 -2.29
N GLN A 229 -16.33 1.46 -2.51
CA GLN A 229 -17.73 1.79 -2.26
C GLN A 229 -17.99 2.14 -0.78
N HIS A 230 -17.38 1.43 0.17
CA HIS A 230 -17.45 1.77 1.58
C HIS A 230 -16.74 3.08 1.91
N ALA A 231 -15.59 3.34 1.31
CA ALA A 231 -14.86 4.60 1.46
C ALA A 231 -15.69 5.79 0.94
N ILE A 232 -16.29 5.66 -0.25
CA ILE A 232 -17.16 6.68 -0.83
C ILE A 232 -18.36 6.96 0.08
N ARG A 233 -19.03 5.93 0.63
CA ARG A 233 -20.13 6.12 1.58
C ARG A 233 -19.71 6.91 2.82
N ARG A 234 -18.51 6.62 3.37
CA ARG A 234 -17.96 7.40 4.50
C ARG A 234 -17.74 8.86 4.10
N GLN A 235 -17.16 9.12 2.93
CA GLN A 235 -16.94 10.47 2.43
C GLN A 235 -18.24 11.26 2.24
N ILE A 236 -19.31 10.60 1.75
CA ILE A 236 -20.65 11.22 1.64
C ILE A 236 -21.16 11.62 3.03
N THR A 237 -21.10 10.73 4.01
CA THR A 237 -21.53 11.03 5.38
C THR A 237 -20.73 12.19 5.98
N THR A 238 -19.41 12.19 5.81
CA THR A 238 -18.54 13.28 6.29
C THR A 238 -18.83 14.61 5.60
N ALA A 239 -19.02 14.61 4.28
CA ALA A 239 -19.34 15.81 3.51
C ALA A 239 -20.70 16.38 3.93
N ARG A 240 -21.73 15.55 4.04
CA ARG A 240 -23.07 15.98 4.50
C ARG A 240 -23.04 16.51 5.94
N GLY A 241 -22.31 15.84 6.84
CA GLY A 241 -22.11 16.34 8.20
C GLY A 241 -21.39 17.68 8.24
N THR A 242 -20.42 17.88 7.33
CA THR A 242 -19.71 19.16 7.20
C THR A 242 -20.62 20.27 6.68
N ILE A 243 -21.43 20.00 5.66
CA ILE A 243 -22.41 20.96 5.13
C ILE A 243 -23.38 21.38 6.23
N ALA A 244 -23.97 20.43 6.95
CA ALA A 244 -24.95 20.72 8.01
C ALA A 244 -24.33 21.57 9.14
N ARG A 245 -23.14 21.17 9.62
CA ARG A 245 -22.42 21.88 10.69
C ARG A 245 -21.99 23.29 10.26
N ALA A 246 -21.35 23.41 9.09
CA ALA A 246 -20.86 24.69 8.58
C ALA A 246 -22.02 25.65 8.30
N THR A 247 -23.12 25.17 7.71
CA THR A 247 -24.33 25.98 7.49
C THR A 247 -24.88 26.54 8.80
N THR A 248 -25.02 25.68 9.82
CA THR A 248 -25.47 26.10 11.15
C THR A 248 -24.51 27.11 11.76
N ARG A 249 -23.20 26.85 11.67
CA ARG A 249 -22.16 27.69 12.26
C ARG A 249 -22.04 29.05 11.59
N ILE A 250 -22.14 29.11 10.26
CA ILE A 250 -22.18 30.36 9.49
C ILE A 250 -23.32 31.25 10.00
N GLY A 251 -24.53 30.70 10.15
CA GLY A 251 -25.68 31.47 10.65
C GLY A 251 -25.49 31.97 12.09
N GLN A 252 -24.82 31.20 12.95
CA GLN A 252 -24.47 31.60 14.32
C GLN A 252 -23.43 32.73 14.33
N ILE A 253 -22.36 32.60 13.54
CA ILE A 253 -21.29 33.61 13.46
C ILE A 253 -21.82 34.91 12.86
N GLU A 254 -22.70 34.84 11.86
CA GLU A 254 -23.34 36.03 11.27
C GLU A 254 -24.20 36.80 12.31
N GLN A 255 -24.90 36.08 13.19
CA GLN A 255 -25.61 36.69 14.32
C GLN A 255 -24.65 37.33 15.32
N ASP A 256 -23.55 36.66 15.65
CA ASP A 256 -22.51 37.21 16.52
C ASP A 256 -21.91 38.50 15.91
N ILE A 257 -21.56 38.49 14.62
CA ILE A 257 -21.02 39.67 13.92
C ILE A 257 -22.02 40.84 13.96
N ALA A 258 -23.31 40.56 13.77
CA ALA A 258 -24.36 41.57 13.84
C ALA A 258 -24.57 42.14 15.26
N ALA A 259 -24.41 41.30 16.29
CA ALA A 259 -24.52 41.71 17.70
C ALA A 259 -23.26 42.41 18.23
N ARG A 260 -22.12 42.25 17.57
CA ARG A 260 -20.82 42.76 18.03
C ARG A 260 -20.78 44.28 18.08
N VAL A 261 -20.48 44.80 19.27
CA VAL A 261 -20.19 46.22 19.50
C VAL A 261 -18.67 46.42 19.41
N SER A 262 -18.23 47.43 18.66
CA SER A 262 -16.80 47.70 18.52
C SER A 262 -16.15 48.04 19.86
N THR A 263 -15.02 47.41 20.17
CA THR A 263 -14.20 47.72 21.34
C THR A 263 -12.96 48.55 20.99
N ARG A 264 -12.77 48.92 19.71
CA ARG A 264 -11.53 49.54 19.22
C ARG A 264 -11.36 50.98 19.70
N GLY A 265 -10.12 51.33 20.05
CA GLY A 265 -9.76 52.67 20.51
C GLY A 265 -10.61 53.11 21.70
N ASP A 266 -11.24 54.27 21.56
CA ASP A 266 -12.09 54.91 22.58
C ASP A 266 -13.49 54.28 22.69
N ALA A 267 -13.84 53.33 21.80
CA ALA A 267 -15.10 52.59 21.88
C ALA A 267 -15.08 51.50 22.95
N PHE A 268 -13.92 51.22 23.57
CA PHE A 268 -13.80 50.22 24.61
C PHE A 268 -14.73 50.52 25.79
N ARG A 269 -15.66 49.61 26.05
CA ARG A 269 -16.44 49.58 27.29
C ARG A 269 -16.61 48.14 27.76
N LEU A 270 -16.30 47.93 29.02
CA LEU A 270 -16.60 46.68 29.71
C LEU A 270 -17.55 46.94 30.87
N THR A 271 -18.64 46.20 30.93
CA THR A 271 -19.62 46.31 32.02
C THR A 271 -19.50 45.10 32.92
N ALA A 272 -19.15 45.27 34.19
CA ALA A 272 -19.13 44.19 35.18
C ALA A 272 -20.09 44.52 36.34
N GLY A 273 -21.25 43.86 36.34
CA GLY A 273 -22.36 44.22 37.24
C GLY A 273 -22.87 45.64 36.92
N GLU A 274 -22.92 46.50 37.93
CA GLU A 274 -23.34 47.91 37.77
C GLU A 274 -22.19 48.85 37.35
N LYS A 275 -20.95 48.36 37.30
CA LYS A 275 -19.76 49.17 36.99
C LYS A 275 -19.43 49.12 35.51
N VAL A 276 -19.16 50.29 34.93
CA VAL A 276 -18.66 50.43 33.56
C VAL A 276 -17.19 50.86 33.62
N PHE A 277 -16.35 50.18 32.84
CA PHE A 277 -14.93 50.48 32.70
C PHE A 277 -14.62 50.91 31.26
N ASP A 278 -13.90 52.01 31.13
CA ASP A 278 -13.39 52.59 29.87
C ASP A 278 -11.86 52.38 29.72
N GLU A 279 -11.15 52.08 30.81
CA GLU A 279 -9.73 51.75 30.77
C GLU A 279 -9.48 50.23 30.79
N ARG A 280 -8.82 49.70 29.74
CA ARG A 280 -8.51 48.27 29.56
C ARG A 280 -7.78 47.65 30.76
N LYS A 281 -6.79 48.35 31.32
CA LYS A 281 -5.97 47.85 32.43
C LYS A 281 -6.80 47.66 33.71
N VAL A 282 -7.70 48.60 33.99
CA VAL A 282 -8.58 48.57 35.17
C VAL A 282 -9.66 47.50 34.98
N ALA A 283 -10.29 47.44 33.80
CA ALA A 283 -11.27 46.41 33.45
C ALA A 283 -10.70 44.99 33.61
N GLY A 284 -9.56 44.71 32.97
CA GLY A 284 -8.90 43.42 33.04
C GLY A 284 -8.45 43.06 34.47
N GLY A 285 -7.99 44.05 35.24
CA GLY A 285 -7.64 43.88 36.65
C GLY A 285 -8.84 43.50 37.52
N SER A 286 -10.01 44.10 37.26
CA SER A 286 -11.27 43.76 37.94
C SER A 286 -11.71 42.33 37.63
N LEU A 287 -11.68 41.92 36.36
CA LEU A 287 -12.01 40.55 35.96
C LEU A 287 -11.06 39.52 36.55
N LEU A 288 -9.74 39.70 36.40
CA LEU A 288 -8.74 38.78 36.93
C LEU A 288 -8.80 38.66 38.44
N SER A 289 -9.03 39.77 39.15
CA SER A 289 -9.22 39.74 40.60
C SER A 289 -10.39 38.84 40.98
N ARG A 290 -11.53 38.97 40.28
CA ARG A 290 -12.71 38.14 40.52
C ARG A 290 -12.46 36.67 40.20
N ILE A 291 -11.86 36.37 39.05
CA ILE A 291 -11.47 35.01 38.64
C ILE A 291 -10.58 34.36 39.72
N ARG A 292 -9.49 35.03 40.11
CA ARG A 292 -8.53 34.51 41.10
C ARG A 292 -9.14 34.36 42.50
N LEU A 293 -10.09 35.20 42.88
CA LEU A 293 -10.79 35.08 44.15
C LEU A 293 -11.70 33.84 44.15
N THR A 294 -12.45 33.61 43.08
CA THR A 294 -13.29 32.43 42.90
C THR A 294 -12.45 31.15 42.88
N GLU A 295 -11.32 31.17 42.18
CA GLU A 295 -10.38 30.05 42.11
C GLU A 295 -9.77 29.71 43.48
N ARG A 296 -9.27 30.72 44.21
CA ARG A 296 -8.70 30.53 45.56
C ARG A 296 -9.71 30.04 46.58
N ALA A 297 -10.95 30.51 46.47
CA ALA A 297 -12.05 30.08 47.32
C ALA A 297 -12.67 28.75 46.86
N GLN A 298 -12.20 28.18 45.74
CA GLN A 298 -12.71 26.96 45.11
C GLN A 298 -14.24 26.93 45.03
N GLN A 299 -14.83 28.08 44.69
CA GLN A 299 -16.28 28.19 44.64
C GLN A 299 -16.82 27.40 43.45
N VAL A 300 -17.84 26.58 43.71
CA VAL A 300 -18.54 25.82 42.68
C VAL A 300 -19.78 26.58 42.24
N GLY A 301 -19.96 26.75 40.93
CA GLY A 301 -21.06 27.48 40.34
C GLY A 301 -20.67 28.22 39.07
N GLN A 302 -21.65 28.92 38.49
CA GLN A 302 -21.50 29.68 37.26
C GLN A 302 -21.79 31.16 37.53
N TRP A 303 -20.98 32.05 36.96
CA TRP A 303 -21.10 33.50 37.15
C TRP A 303 -20.81 34.27 35.88
N THR A 304 -21.58 35.33 35.63
CA THR A 304 -21.24 36.34 34.62
C THR A 304 -20.22 37.31 35.20
N LEU A 305 -19.04 37.35 34.58
CA LEU A 305 -17.94 38.25 34.94
C LEU A 305 -18.20 39.67 34.47
N GLY A 306 -18.73 39.81 33.25
CA GLY A 306 -19.13 41.08 32.65
C GLY A 306 -19.45 40.93 31.17
N THR A 307 -19.83 42.02 30.52
CA THR A 307 -20.14 42.08 29.09
C THR A 307 -19.07 42.93 28.39
N LEU A 308 -18.48 42.40 27.32
CA LEU A 308 -17.51 43.08 26.47
C LEU A 308 -17.93 42.94 25.00
N GLY A 309 -17.97 44.05 24.27
CA GLY A 309 -18.27 44.05 22.84
C GLY A 309 -19.63 43.44 22.46
N GLY A 310 -20.60 43.48 23.39
CA GLY A 310 -21.94 42.90 23.21
C GLY A 310 -22.07 41.44 23.68
N PHE A 311 -20.99 40.82 24.18
CA PHE A 311 -20.99 39.41 24.61
C PHE A 311 -20.69 39.26 26.08
N ASP A 312 -21.38 38.30 26.71
CA ASP A 312 -21.16 37.96 28.10
C ASP A 312 -19.90 37.10 28.25
N VAL A 313 -19.01 37.53 29.13
CA VAL A 313 -17.89 36.75 29.62
C VAL A 313 -18.36 36.03 30.88
N LYS A 314 -18.39 34.70 30.83
CA LYS A 314 -18.82 33.85 31.94
C LYS A 314 -17.65 33.06 32.49
N MET A 315 -17.80 32.60 33.72
CA MET A 315 -16.90 31.64 34.33
C MET A 315 -17.70 30.56 35.06
N GLU A 316 -17.13 29.37 35.13
CA GLU A 316 -17.66 28.26 35.91
C GLU A 316 -16.54 27.62 36.71
N GLY A 317 -16.78 27.45 38.00
CA GLY A 317 -15.96 26.65 38.88
C GLY A 317 -16.61 25.28 39.07
N THR A 318 -15.90 24.22 38.73
CA THR A 318 -16.37 22.84 38.92
C THR A 318 -15.45 22.08 39.85
N SER A 319 -16.02 21.21 40.68
CA SER A 319 -15.24 20.26 41.48
C SER A 319 -15.28 18.89 40.83
N ARG A 320 -14.10 18.35 40.51
CA ARG A 320 -13.93 17.00 39.95
C ARG A 320 -13.36 16.07 41.02
N PHE A 321 -13.57 14.77 40.84
CA PHE A 321 -13.11 13.72 41.77
C PHE A 321 -13.56 13.94 43.22
N ARG A 322 -14.85 14.18 43.44
CA ARG A 322 -15.46 14.26 44.80
C ARG A 322 -14.79 15.30 45.73
N GLY A 323 -14.22 16.37 45.17
CA GLY A 323 -13.56 17.44 45.95
C GLY A 323 -12.04 17.49 45.80
N GLU A 324 -11.40 16.49 45.18
CA GLU A 324 -9.94 16.41 45.11
C GLU A 324 -9.29 17.37 44.11
N SER A 325 -10.06 17.84 43.12
CA SER A 325 -9.57 18.82 42.13
C SER A 325 -10.64 19.85 41.82
N TYR A 326 -10.17 21.07 41.56
CA TYR A 326 -10.99 22.21 41.21
C TYR A 326 -10.52 22.74 39.86
N ASP A 327 -11.44 22.86 38.91
CA ASP A 327 -11.18 23.43 37.61
C ASP A 327 -12.07 24.66 37.42
N LEU A 328 -11.46 25.74 36.94
CA LEU A 328 -12.16 26.98 36.59
C LEU A 328 -11.99 27.27 35.11
N GLU A 329 -13.12 27.40 34.43
CA GLU A 329 -13.18 27.71 33.01
C GLU A 329 -13.80 29.10 32.81
N VAL A 330 -13.27 29.85 31.85
CA VAL A 330 -13.79 31.16 31.44
C VAL A 330 -14.06 31.11 29.95
N TRP A 331 -15.19 31.66 29.53
CA TRP A 331 -15.56 31.69 28.12
C TRP A 331 -16.32 32.96 27.76
N ILE A 332 -16.37 33.24 26.46
CA ILE A 332 -17.29 34.19 25.86
C ILE A 332 -18.52 33.41 25.42
N GLU A 333 -19.69 33.80 25.91
CA GLU A 333 -20.97 33.25 25.49
C GLU A 333 -21.29 33.75 24.08
N ARG A 334 -21.29 32.86 23.09
CA ARG A 334 -21.64 33.16 21.70
C ARG A 334 -22.93 32.45 21.31
N THR A 335 -23.47 32.81 20.16
CA THR A 335 -24.68 32.17 19.64
C THR A 335 -24.40 30.68 19.37
N GLY A 336 -24.97 29.81 20.20
CA GLY A 336 -24.86 28.35 20.07
C GLY A 336 -23.47 27.76 20.34
N MET A 337 -22.57 28.50 20.99
CA MET A 337 -21.23 28.03 21.37
C MET A 337 -20.68 28.78 22.59
N GLU A 338 -19.94 28.07 23.43
CA GLU A 338 -19.08 28.65 24.45
C GLU A 338 -17.65 28.75 23.91
N GLN A 339 -17.11 29.96 23.77
CA GLN A 339 -15.74 30.15 23.28
C GLN A 339 -14.77 30.26 24.46
N PRO A 340 -13.98 29.21 24.76
CA PRO A 340 -13.11 29.21 25.91
C PRO A 340 -12.00 30.25 25.79
N VAL A 341 -11.69 30.89 26.91
CA VAL A 341 -10.62 31.87 27.07
C VAL A 341 -9.57 31.26 27.98
N ARG A 342 -8.40 30.96 27.42
CA ARG A 342 -7.31 30.35 28.19
C ARG A 342 -6.79 31.30 29.28
N LEU A 343 -6.71 30.77 30.49
CA LEU A 343 -6.14 31.42 31.66
C LEU A 343 -4.77 30.80 31.94
N ASP A 344 -3.70 31.50 31.56
CA ASP A 344 -2.33 31.07 31.87
C ASP A 344 -1.87 31.67 33.21
N GLY A 345 -0.93 31.02 33.90
CA GLY A 345 -0.50 31.43 35.25
C GLY A 345 0.10 32.85 35.32
N ASP A 346 0.69 33.33 34.23
CA ASP A 346 1.30 34.67 34.08
C ASP A 346 0.37 35.69 33.41
N LEU A 347 -0.91 35.36 33.20
CA LEU A 347 -1.87 36.22 32.51
C LEU A 347 -2.02 37.58 33.21
N THR A 348 -1.73 38.65 32.45
CA THR A 348 -1.88 40.04 32.89
C THR A 348 -3.27 40.59 32.58
N ALA A 349 -3.65 41.68 33.25
CA ALA A 349 -4.93 42.37 33.01
C ALA A 349 -5.13 42.75 31.54
N LEU A 350 -4.10 43.32 30.91
CA LEU A 350 -4.13 43.66 29.49
C LEU A 350 -4.12 42.42 28.60
N GLY A 351 -3.42 41.36 29.00
CA GLY A 351 -3.42 40.09 28.27
C GLY A 351 -4.80 39.42 28.22
N LEU A 352 -5.55 39.44 29.33
CA LEU A 352 -6.92 38.93 29.36
C LEU A 352 -7.83 39.72 28.41
N ILE A 353 -7.83 41.05 28.50
CA ILE A 353 -8.62 41.90 27.61
C ILE A 353 -8.23 41.68 26.14
N SER A 354 -6.93 41.60 25.84
CA SER A 354 -6.45 41.35 24.48
C SER A 354 -6.96 40.02 23.91
N ARG A 355 -7.05 38.96 24.73
CA ARG A 355 -7.61 37.66 24.31
C ARG A 355 -9.11 37.73 24.05
N LEU A 356 -9.83 38.48 24.90
CA LEU A 356 -11.26 38.70 24.71
C LEU A 356 -11.53 39.51 23.44
N GLU A 357 -10.84 40.64 23.24
CA GLU A 357 -10.96 41.47 22.03
C GLU A 357 -10.55 40.67 20.78
N TYR A 358 -9.46 39.89 20.85
CA TYR A 358 -9.02 39.03 19.74
C TYR A 358 -10.10 38.02 19.34
N ALA A 359 -10.76 37.38 20.30
CA ALA A 359 -11.84 36.44 20.02
C ALA A 359 -12.98 37.11 19.23
N LEU A 360 -13.35 38.34 19.60
CA LEU A 360 -14.39 39.12 18.92
C LEU A 360 -13.96 39.59 17.53
N ASP A 361 -12.71 40.03 17.36
CA ASP A 361 -12.14 40.47 16.09
C ASP A 361 -11.93 39.30 15.10
N HIS A 362 -11.93 38.05 15.57
CA HIS A 362 -11.68 36.86 14.75
C HIS A 362 -12.92 36.28 14.06
N PHE A 363 -14.11 36.81 14.33
CA PHE A 363 -15.36 36.25 13.77
C PHE A 363 -15.38 36.24 12.24
N GLU A 364 -14.87 37.28 11.57
CA GLU A 364 -14.80 37.32 10.11
C GLU A 364 -13.88 36.25 9.52
N VAL A 365 -12.79 35.93 10.22
CA VAL A 365 -11.86 34.88 9.79
C VAL A 365 -12.53 33.52 9.93
N GLU A 366 -13.15 33.25 11.09
CA GLU A 366 -13.91 32.02 11.34
C GLU A 366 -15.05 31.85 10.31
N LEU A 367 -15.78 32.92 10.01
CA LEU A 367 -16.83 32.93 9.00
C LEU A 367 -16.29 32.57 7.60
N ALA A 368 -15.15 33.13 7.21
CA ALA A 368 -14.52 32.82 5.93
C ALA A 368 -14.06 31.35 5.86
N GLU A 369 -13.54 30.80 6.95
CA GLU A 369 -13.12 29.39 7.04
C GLU A 369 -14.30 28.42 6.96
N GLU A 370 -15.40 28.70 7.65
CA GLU A 370 -16.62 27.90 7.58
C GLU A 370 -17.27 27.98 6.19
N ARG A 371 -17.32 29.17 5.56
CA ARG A 371 -17.81 29.33 4.18
C ARG A 371 -16.95 28.57 3.16
N ARG A 372 -15.63 28.59 3.31
CA ARG A 372 -14.72 27.78 2.49
C ARG A 372 -15.00 26.29 2.68
N SER A 373 -15.11 25.84 3.93
CA SER A 373 -15.38 24.44 4.26
C SER A 373 -16.72 23.95 3.70
N LEU A 374 -17.75 24.79 3.77
CA LEU A 374 -19.06 24.54 3.16
C LEU A 374 -18.94 24.38 1.64
N THR A 375 -18.34 25.38 0.97
CA THR A 375 -18.18 25.39 -0.49
C THR A 375 -17.42 24.16 -0.99
N GLU A 376 -16.32 23.80 -0.31
CA GLU A 376 -15.53 22.62 -0.67
C GLU A 376 -16.28 21.30 -0.47
N ALA A 377 -17.08 21.19 0.60
CA ALA A 377 -17.89 20.00 0.85
C ALA A 377 -19.02 19.86 -0.17
N GLU A 378 -19.71 20.96 -0.50
CA GLU A 378 -20.75 21.02 -1.52
C GLU A 378 -20.22 20.70 -2.92
N ALA A 379 -19.01 21.17 -3.26
CA ALA A 379 -18.39 20.88 -4.56
C ALA A 379 -18.01 19.39 -4.71
N ARG A 380 -17.57 18.74 -3.63
CA ARG A 380 -17.13 17.33 -3.68
C ARG A 380 -18.30 16.33 -3.63
N LEU A 381 -19.39 16.66 -2.95
CA LEU A 381 -20.50 15.74 -2.70
C LEU A 381 -21.11 15.13 -3.98
N PRO A 382 -21.44 15.89 -5.05
CA PRO A 382 -22.00 15.32 -6.29
C PRO A 382 -21.06 14.35 -6.99
N GLY A 383 -19.74 14.50 -6.80
CA GLY A 383 -18.75 13.56 -7.34
C GLY A 383 -18.83 12.20 -6.65
N TYR A 384 -19.02 12.18 -5.34
CA TYR A 384 -19.19 10.94 -4.58
C TYR A 384 -20.56 10.30 -4.80
N GLU A 385 -21.62 11.10 -4.87
CA GLU A 385 -23.00 10.61 -5.08
C GLU A 385 -23.22 9.97 -6.46
N ARG A 386 -22.47 10.38 -7.49
CA ARG A 386 -22.52 9.72 -8.81
C ARG A 386 -21.88 8.34 -8.80
N ARG A 387 -20.83 8.13 -7.98
CA ARG A 387 -20.02 6.90 -7.96
C ARG A 387 -20.51 5.85 -6.96
N VAL A 388 -21.29 6.28 -5.96
CA VAL A 388 -21.81 5.37 -4.95
C VAL A 388 -22.88 4.47 -5.56
N GLY A 389 -22.77 3.16 -5.31
CA GLY A 389 -23.71 2.17 -5.83
C GLY A 389 -23.39 1.68 -7.24
N GLU A 390 -22.29 2.11 -7.86
CA GLU A 390 -21.76 1.47 -9.06
C GLU A 390 -21.54 -0.03 -8.80
N THR A 391 -22.00 -0.87 -9.73
CA THR A 391 -21.80 -2.32 -9.68
C THR A 391 -20.38 -2.66 -10.11
N PHE A 392 -19.86 -3.78 -9.64
CA PHE A 392 -18.57 -4.29 -10.11
C PHE A 392 -18.70 -4.68 -11.60
N GLU A 393 -17.92 -4.05 -12.48
CA GLU A 393 -18.06 -4.20 -13.93
C GLU A 393 -17.88 -5.66 -14.41
N LEU A 394 -16.98 -6.41 -13.77
CA LEU A 394 -16.67 -7.81 -14.13
C LEU A 394 -17.53 -8.81 -13.33
N HIS A 395 -18.68 -8.41 -12.80
CA HIS A 395 -19.50 -9.30 -11.97
C HIS A 395 -20.00 -10.52 -12.73
N ASP A 396 -20.58 -10.32 -13.92
CA ASP A 396 -21.12 -11.40 -14.74
C ASP A 396 -20.00 -12.32 -15.26
N GLU A 397 -18.85 -11.75 -15.60
CA GLU A 397 -17.67 -12.50 -16.04
C GLU A 397 -17.10 -13.36 -14.90
N LEU A 398 -17.01 -12.82 -13.69
CA LEU A 398 -16.61 -13.57 -12.50
C LEU A 398 -17.55 -14.75 -12.25
N GLU A 399 -18.87 -14.54 -12.28
CA GLU A 399 -19.85 -15.61 -12.08
C GLU A 399 -19.74 -16.69 -13.17
N ALA A 400 -19.54 -16.30 -14.43
CA ALA A 400 -19.32 -17.23 -15.53
C ALA A 400 -18.04 -18.07 -15.33
N LYS A 401 -16.93 -17.44 -14.92
CA LYS A 401 -15.66 -18.12 -14.63
C LYS A 401 -15.74 -19.06 -13.44
N VAL A 402 -16.50 -18.70 -12.40
CA VAL A 402 -16.77 -19.59 -11.25
C VAL A 402 -17.54 -20.82 -11.70
N ALA A 403 -18.54 -20.66 -12.58
CA ALA A 403 -19.29 -21.78 -13.13
C ALA A 403 -18.42 -22.68 -14.01
N GLU A 404 -17.54 -22.09 -14.83
CA GLU A 404 -16.57 -22.79 -15.67
C GLU A 404 -15.61 -23.66 -14.83
N LEU A 405 -15.03 -23.08 -13.76
CA LEU A 405 -14.15 -23.82 -12.85
C LEU A 405 -14.89 -24.98 -12.18
N ARG A 406 -16.11 -24.76 -11.66
CA ARG A 406 -16.90 -25.83 -11.02
C ARG A 406 -17.20 -26.99 -11.98
N ALA A 407 -17.50 -26.69 -13.24
CA ALA A 407 -17.75 -27.71 -14.25
C ALA A 407 -16.48 -28.53 -14.53
N LEU A 408 -15.33 -27.86 -14.62
CA LEU A 408 -14.04 -28.50 -14.84
C LEU A 408 -13.60 -29.37 -13.64
N GLU A 409 -13.83 -28.89 -12.41
CA GLU A 409 -13.56 -29.67 -11.20
C GLU A 409 -14.43 -30.93 -11.12
N ALA A 410 -15.70 -30.84 -11.53
CA ALA A 410 -16.59 -32.00 -11.61
C ALA A 410 -16.12 -33.03 -12.65
N ASP A 411 -15.66 -32.58 -13.82
CA ASP A 411 -15.10 -33.47 -14.86
C ASP A 411 -13.80 -34.14 -14.40
N LEU A 412 -12.91 -33.41 -13.72
CA LEU A 412 -11.68 -33.96 -13.14
C LEU A 412 -12.00 -35.02 -12.08
N ALA A 413 -12.90 -34.74 -11.15
CA ALA A 413 -13.29 -35.68 -10.09
C ALA A 413 -13.97 -36.95 -10.63
N ALA A 414 -14.74 -36.83 -11.72
CA ALA A 414 -15.40 -37.97 -12.36
C ALA A 414 -14.41 -38.90 -13.09
N ASN A 415 -13.26 -38.38 -13.56
CA ASN A 415 -12.25 -39.16 -14.28
C ASN A 415 -11.17 -39.73 -13.33
N ASP A 416 -10.81 -39.04 -12.25
CA ASP A 416 -9.95 -39.61 -11.19
C ASP A 416 -10.56 -40.90 -10.58
N ASN A 417 -11.89 -40.98 -10.51
CA ASN A 417 -12.62 -42.18 -10.07
C ASN A 417 -12.62 -43.33 -11.10
N ARG A 418 -12.27 -43.10 -12.37
CA ARG A 418 -12.15 -44.15 -13.40
C ARG A 418 -10.76 -44.79 -13.42
N ASP A 419 -9.72 -44.03 -13.09
CA ASP A 419 -8.35 -44.52 -13.02
C ASP A 419 -8.02 -45.22 -11.67
N ALA A 420 -8.94 -45.15 -10.69
CA ALA A 420 -8.79 -45.76 -9.37
C ALA A 420 -9.34 -47.19 -9.23
N ASP A 421 -9.93 -47.78 -10.28
CA ASP A 421 -10.41 -49.17 -10.26
C ASP A 421 -9.98 -49.96 -11.51
N PRO A 422 -8.79 -50.61 -11.48
CA PRO A 422 -8.39 -51.55 -12.52
C PRO A 422 -8.99 -52.96 -12.34
N ASP A 423 -9.77 -53.24 -11.28
CA ASP A 423 -10.16 -54.62 -10.92
C ASP A 423 -11.67 -54.91 -11.11
N ALA A 424 -12.51 -53.94 -11.49
CA ALA A 424 -13.93 -54.20 -11.74
C ALA A 424 -14.26 -54.83 -13.11
N GLU A 425 -13.37 -54.78 -14.12
CA GLU A 425 -13.67 -55.33 -15.47
C GLU A 425 -13.28 -56.81 -15.67
N GLN A 426 -12.65 -57.48 -14.69
CA GLN A 426 -12.32 -58.91 -14.80
C GLN A 426 -13.34 -59.86 -14.17
N ALA A 427 -14.37 -59.34 -13.47
CA ALA A 427 -15.38 -60.19 -12.82
C ALA A 427 -16.60 -60.53 -13.71
N GLU A 428 -16.77 -59.91 -14.88
CA GLU A 428 -17.95 -60.12 -15.74
C GLU A 428 -17.69 -61.01 -16.97
N GLN A 429 -16.48 -61.57 -17.11
CA GLN A 429 -16.16 -62.60 -18.12
C GLN A 429 -15.95 -64.01 -17.53
N ALA A 430 -16.21 -64.18 -16.22
CA ALA A 430 -16.18 -65.46 -15.54
C ALA A 430 -17.52 -65.75 -14.84
N THR A 431 -18.61 -65.74 -15.59
CA THR A 431 -19.87 -66.45 -15.31
C THR A 431 -20.49 -66.81 -16.64
#